data_AF-A0A2V5XBK7-F1
#
_entry.id   AF-A0A2V5XBK7-F1
#
_cell.length_a   1.000
_cell.length_b   1.000
_cell.length_c   1.000
_cell.angle_alpha   90.00
_cell.angle_beta   90.00
_cell.angle_gamma   90.00
#
_symmetry.space_group_name_H-M   'P 1'
#
loop_
_entity.id
_entity.type
_entity.pdbx_description
1 polymer ?
#
loop_
_entity_poly.entity_id
_entity_poly.type
_entity_poly.pdbx_seq_one_letter_code
_entity_poly.pdbx_strand_id
1 'polypeptide(L)'
;MTLNLEDKEFFFARILPRPNTESEKPTPTTRPRDSHKRLESVARAANEFVEDSIMKKGSPEESYKNLNRWVDFIEKSLQVIWVQVTNERTAFTIFETMNDRGLKLSAADLLKNYLHATAEGLRNDVIQKWASMTGTLETVEGEEENVVEYIRCFWVSRYGHTRTRYLYDKIKDRITNPGRAIALLSSLEEAAQDYAAIIMASHERTTDRGEHVKSNIATLKTLGVTQLRPMLLSAFAKLKHGQFDKLLEKSVVWSVRFMVTGTPSGTIEGYYAKIAADIWSGKTKTAKAAADSIKQIVPEDEEFKIAFANVSESKEKIARYYLQALQFAKDKSTLRSDLTLEHILPKKRDDNWKHFSEDDHRANVHRLGNLTPMDEEKNGAIQGKGYDFKRTIFAADADSSLTRDVAKYDKWTMSAIAKRQKELAEIAVVAWPLK
;
A
#
# COMPACT_ATOMS: atom_id res chain seq x y z
N MET A 1 -21.93 25.06 -2.43
CA MET A 1 -21.33 24.04 -3.31
C MET A 1 -21.51 24.47 -4.75
N THR A 2 -20.45 24.42 -5.55
CA THR A 2 -20.53 24.64 -7.00
C THR A 2 -19.92 23.43 -7.69
N LEU A 3 -20.63 22.83 -8.64
CA LEU A 3 -20.06 21.82 -9.52
C LEU A 3 -18.81 22.38 -10.20
N ASN A 4 -17.81 21.52 -10.46
CA ASN A 4 -16.66 21.92 -11.27
C ASN A 4 -17.16 22.34 -12.67
N LEU A 5 -16.39 23.17 -13.38
CA LEU A 5 -16.89 23.86 -14.58
C LEU A 5 -17.38 22.89 -15.66
N GLU A 6 -16.71 21.74 -15.79
CA GLU A 6 -16.95 20.74 -16.84
C GLU A 6 -18.17 19.87 -16.51
N ASP A 7 -18.26 19.36 -15.28
CA ASP A 7 -19.45 18.63 -14.80
C ASP A 7 -20.66 19.56 -14.69
N LYS A 8 -20.45 20.85 -14.42
CA LYS A 8 -21.52 21.86 -14.36
C LYS A 8 -22.22 21.98 -15.71
N GLU A 9 -21.46 22.19 -16.78
CA GLU A 9 -22.03 22.30 -18.12
C GLU A 9 -22.78 21.02 -18.51
N PHE A 10 -22.16 19.86 -18.31
CA PHE A 10 -22.78 18.56 -18.58
C PHE A 10 -24.06 18.34 -17.76
N PHE A 11 -24.04 18.65 -16.45
CA PHE A 11 -25.19 18.48 -15.56
C PHE A 11 -26.37 19.35 -15.97
N PHE A 12 -26.16 20.64 -16.19
CA PHE A 12 -27.23 21.56 -16.59
C PHE A 12 -27.75 21.26 -18.00
N ALA A 13 -26.89 20.84 -18.93
CA ALA A 13 -27.29 20.57 -20.31
C ALA A 13 -27.95 19.20 -20.51
N ARG A 14 -27.66 18.20 -19.67
CA ARG A 14 -28.04 16.80 -19.95
C ARG A 14 -28.78 16.09 -18.81
N ILE A 15 -28.54 16.48 -17.56
CA ILE A 15 -29.13 15.84 -16.38
C ILE A 15 -30.37 16.60 -15.88
N LEU A 16 -30.27 17.91 -15.74
CA LEU A 16 -31.38 18.75 -15.26
C LEU A 16 -32.58 18.92 -16.22
N PRO A 17 -32.44 18.83 -17.56
CA PRO A 17 -33.59 18.95 -18.47
C PRO A 17 -34.66 17.87 -18.23
N ARG A 18 -35.90 18.15 -18.67
CA ARG A 18 -37.05 17.28 -18.42
C ARG A 18 -36.85 15.86 -18.99
N PRO A 19 -37.37 14.80 -18.34
CA PRO A 19 -37.14 13.41 -18.75
C PRO A 19 -37.52 13.09 -20.20
N ASN A 20 -38.57 13.72 -20.73
CA ASN A 20 -39.13 13.42 -22.06
C ASN A 20 -38.41 14.10 -23.24
N THR A 21 -37.22 14.67 -23.03
CA THR A 21 -36.47 15.37 -24.10
C THR A 21 -35.15 14.68 -24.44
N GLU A 22 -35.07 13.35 -24.37
CA GLU A 22 -33.85 12.61 -24.75
C GLU A 22 -33.36 12.94 -26.18
N SER A 23 -34.28 13.17 -27.11
CA SER A 23 -33.97 13.58 -28.49
C SER A 23 -33.41 15.00 -28.61
N GLU A 24 -33.48 15.82 -27.56
CA GLU A 24 -32.99 17.20 -27.51
C GLU A 24 -31.74 17.35 -26.63
N LYS A 25 -31.27 16.27 -25.99
CA LYS A 25 -30.06 16.32 -25.15
C LYS A 25 -28.83 16.48 -26.06
N PRO A 26 -28.09 17.60 -25.98
CA PRO A 26 -26.94 17.84 -26.85
C PRO A 26 -25.91 16.72 -26.71
N THR A 27 -25.33 16.31 -27.85
CA THR A 27 -24.22 15.37 -27.87
C THR A 27 -23.01 16.03 -27.21
N PRO A 28 -22.36 15.41 -26.21
CA PRO A 28 -21.20 16.02 -25.56
C PRO A 28 -20.12 16.33 -26.61
N THR A 29 -19.69 17.58 -26.68
CA THR A 29 -18.61 18.04 -27.60
C THR A 29 -17.25 17.45 -27.21
N THR A 30 -17.13 16.91 -25.99
CA THR A 30 -15.91 16.30 -25.45
C THR A 30 -16.15 14.83 -25.06
N ARG A 31 -15.09 14.01 -25.14
CA ARG A 31 -15.13 12.59 -24.74
C ARG A 31 -15.67 12.43 -23.30
N PRO A 32 -16.67 11.55 -23.06
CA PRO A 32 -17.31 11.43 -21.75
C PRO A 32 -16.35 10.91 -20.68
N ARG A 33 -16.30 11.60 -19.54
CA ARG A 33 -15.50 11.25 -18.36
C ARG A 33 -16.25 10.28 -17.45
N ASP A 34 -15.54 9.65 -16.54
CA ASP A 34 -16.18 8.77 -15.55
C ASP A 34 -17.08 9.53 -14.58
N SER A 35 -16.82 10.81 -14.29
CA SER A 35 -17.76 11.68 -13.56
C SER A 35 -19.09 11.84 -14.30
N HIS A 36 -19.05 12.03 -15.63
CA HIS A 36 -20.25 12.15 -16.45
C HIS A 36 -21.06 10.85 -16.46
N LYS A 37 -20.40 9.69 -16.60
CA LYS A 37 -21.07 8.38 -16.51
C LYS A 37 -21.72 8.17 -15.15
N ARG A 38 -21.05 8.59 -14.06
CA ARG A 38 -21.61 8.54 -12.70
C ARG A 38 -22.83 9.45 -12.57
N LEU A 39 -22.77 10.68 -13.09
CA LEU A 39 -23.92 11.60 -13.09
C LEU A 39 -25.11 11.03 -13.88
N GLU A 40 -24.89 10.46 -15.06
CA GLU A 40 -25.94 9.80 -15.84
C GLU A 40 -26.50 8.57 -15.14
N SER A 41 -25.65 7.74 -14.51
CA SER A 41 -26.07 6.58 -13.74
C SER A 41 -26.94 6.98 -12.55
N VAL A 42 -26.56 8.03 -11.81
CA VAL A 42 -27.35 8.55 -10.68
C VAL A 42 -28.67 9.13 -11.17
N ALA A 43 -28.66 9.92 -12.25
CA ALA A 43 -29.88 10.49 -12.80
C ALA A 43 -30.86 9.42 -13.29
N ARG A 44 -30.35 8.36 -13.93
CA ARG A 44 -31.15 7.21 -14.35
C ARG A 44 -31.75 6.48 -13.15
N ALA A 45 -30.93 6.16 -12.14
CA ALA A 45 -31.41 5.51 -10.93
C ALA A 45 -32.47 6.35 -10.19
N ALA A 46 -32.32 7.68 -10.17
CA ALA A 46 -33.31 8.58 -9.59
C ALA A 46 -34.63 8.59 -10.39
N ASN A 47 -34.56 8.63 -11.72
CA ASN A 47 -35.74 8.55 -12.57
C ASN A 47 -36.45 7.20 -12.45
N GLU A 48 -35.71 6.08 -12.50
CA GLU A 48 -36.24 4.73 -12.29
C GLU A 48 -36.91 4.63 -10.92
N PHE A 49 -36.31 5.20 -9.87
CA PHE A 49 -36.91 5.25 -8.54
C PHE A 49 -38.24 6.01 -8.54
N VAL A 50 -38.30 7.19 -9.16
CA VAL A 50 -39.53 7.98 -9.26
C VAL A 50 -40.59 7.21 -10.05
N GLU A 51 -40.23 6.65 -11.20
CA GLU A 51 -41.17 5.88 -12.03
C GLU A 51 -41.70 4.64 -11.31
N ASP A 52 -40.81 3.80 -10.78
CA ASP A 52 -41.19 2.48 -10.25
C ASP A 52 -41.74 2.54 -8.82
N SER A 53 -41.21 3.45 -7.99
CA SER A 53 -41.57 3.52 -6.57
C SER A 53 -42.63 4.57 -6.28
N ILE A 54 -42.79 5.59 -7.12
CA ILE A 54 -43.74 6.69 -6.90
C ILE A 54 -44.88 6.65 -7.91
N MET A 55 -44.58 6.48 -9.22
CA MET A 55 -45.59 6.65 -10.27
C MET A 55 -46.34 5.37 -10.65
N LYS A 56 -45.70 4.20 -10.70
CA LYS A 56 -46.29 2.92 -11.16
C LYS A 56 -47.12 2.17 -10.10
N LYS A 57 -47.10 2.59 -8.84
CA LYS A 57 -47.83 1.96 -7.73
C LYS A 57 -49.10 2.74 -7.40
N GLY A 58 -50.17 2.49 -8.15
CA GLY A 58 -51.51 2.96 -7.77
C GLY A 58 -52.23 3.78 -8.83
N SER A 59 -53.37 4.37 -8.44
CA SER A 59 -54.10 5.33 -9.27
C SER A 59 -53.32 6.66 -9.38
N PRO A 60 -53.62 7.52 -10.38
CA PRO A 60 -53.00 8.84 -10.50
C PRO A 60 -53.05 9.67 -9.21
N GLU A 61 -54.14 9.56 -8.43
CA GLU A 61 -54.31 10.22 -7.14
C GLU A 61 -53.37 9.65 -6.06
N GLU A 62 -53.12 8.35 -6.05
CA GLU A 62 -52.17 7.71 -5.14
C GLU A 62 -50.73 8.10 -5.47
N SER A 63 -50.37 8.12 -6.76
CA SER A 63 -49.06 8.57 -7.23
C SER A 63 -48.81 10.04 -6.86
N TYR A 64 -49.82 10.90 -7.00
CA TYR A 64 -49.74 12.31 -6.57
C TYR A 64 -49.52 12.44 -5.06
N LYS A 65 -50.24 11.66 -4.24
CA LYS A 65 -50.04 11.64 -2.78
C LYS A 65 -48.65 11.15 -2.40
N ASN A 66 -48.15 10.10 -3.05
CA ASN A 66 -46.82 9.55 -2.80
C ASN A 66 -45.72 10.55 -3.17
N LEU A 67 -45.87 11.27 -4.28
CA LEU A 67 -44.94 12.32 -4.69
C LEU A 67 -44.88 13.44 -3.66
N ASN A 68 -46.04 13.95 -3.23
CA ASN A 68 -46.10 14.99 -2.19
C ASN A 68 -45.48 14.53 -0.87
N ARG A 69 -45.63 13.25 -0.49
CA ARG A 69 -44.97 12.70 0.70
C ARG A 69 -43.44 12.75 0.60
N TRP A 70 -42.88 12.50 -0.59
CA TRP A 70 -41.44 12.63 -0.82
C TRP A 70 -40.98 14.08 -0.81
N VAL A 71 -41.76 15.00 -1.39
CA VAL A 71 -41.51 16.44 -1.30
C VAL A 71 -41.49 16.87 0.18
N ASP A 72 -42.53 16.50 0.94
CA ASP A 72 -42.62 16.78 2.37
C ASP A 72 -41.43 16.19 3.16
N PHE A 73 -41.02 14.96 2.83
CA PHE A 73 -39.84 14.35 3.44
C PHE A 73 -38.59 15.18 3.16
N ILE A 74 -38.33 15.54 1.90
CA ILE A 74 -37.14 16.31 1.50
C ILE A 74 -37.15 17.71 2.13
N GLU A 75 -38.31 18.38 2.17
CA GLU A 75 -38.41 19.74 2.68
C GLU A 75 -38.42 19.81 4.21
N LYS A 76 -39.03 18.83 4.89
CA LYS A 76 -39.34 18.94 6.33
C LYS A 76 -38.65 17.91 7.20
N SER A 77 -38.28 16.76 6.65
CA SER A 77 -37.75 15.62 7.42
C SER A 77 -36.27 15.35 7.16
N LEU A 78 -35.76 15.68 5.97
CA LEU A 78 -34.37 15.48 5.60
C LEU A 78 -33.47 16.42 6.41
N GLN A 79 -32.58 15.84 7.21
CA GLN A 79 -31.59 16.58 7.98
C GLN A 79 -30.27 16.63 7.22
N VAL A 80 -29.80 17.84 6.93
CA VAL A 80 -28.48 18.08 6.34
C VAL A 80 -27.53 18.58 7.44
N ILE A 81 -26.50 17.79 7.73
CA ILE A 81 -25.43 18.21 8.64
C ILE A 81 -24.46 19.10 7.86
N TRP A 82 -24.54 20.41 8.10
CA TRP A 82 -23.58 21.37 7.57
C TRP A 82 -22.46 21.60 8.60
N VAL A 83 -21.23 21.27 8.23
CA VAL A 83 -20.04 21.61 9.04
C VAL A 83 -19.32 22.78 8.39
N GLN A 84 -19.38 23.95 9.04
CA GLN A 84 -18.61 25.12 8.62
C GLN A 84 -17.29 25.16 9.39
N VAL A 85 -16.18 25.17 8.66
CA VAL A 85 -14.83 25.23 9.23
C VAL A 85 -14.29 26.65 9.12
N THR A 86 -13.61 27.10 10.17
CA THR A 86 -13.07 28.48 10.26
C THR A 86 -11.77 28.66 9.48
N ASN A 87 -11.09 27.57 9.13
CA ASN A 87 -9.87 27.60 8.34
C ASN A 87 -9.70 26.32 7.51
N GLU A 88 -8.94 26.44 6.42
CA GLU A 88 -8.71 25.36 5.43
C GLU A 88 -7.95 24.16 6.02
N ARG A 89 -7.15 24.34 7.08
CA ARG A 89 -6.45 23.25 7.78
C ARG A 89 -7.43 22.34 8.51
N THR A 90 -8.38 22.92 9.23
CA THR A 90 -9.45 22.18 9.89
C THR A 90 -10.31 21.48 8.84
N ALA A 91 -10.57 22.13 7.70
CA ALA A 91 -11.19 21.47 6.55
C ALA A 91 -10.39 20.22 6.14
N PHE A 92 -9.10 20.37 5.84
CA PHE A 92 -8.22 19.29 5.42
C PHE A 92 -8.19 18.12 6.42
N THR A 93 -8.10 18.41 7.71
CA THR A 93 -8.07 17.39 8.78
C THR A 93 -9.41 16.68 8.94
N ILE A 94 -10.52 17.42 8.90
CA ILE A 94 -11.87 16.83 8.96
C ILE A 94 -12.12 15.95 7.74
N PHE A 95 -11.68 16.38 6.56
CA PHE A 95 -11.82 15.59 5.33
C PHE A 95 -10.92 14.35 5.31
N GLU A 96 -9.68 14.43 5.80
CA GLU A 96 -8.81 13.25 5.99
C GLU A 96 -9.49 12.22 6.90
N THR A 97 -9.96 12.66 8.07
CA THR A 97 -10.57 11.77 9.08
C THR A 97 -11.95 11.23 8.68
N MET A 98 -12.76 11.97 7.91
CA MET A 98 -14.07 11.50 7.43
C MET A 98 -13.98 10.58 6.21
N ASN A 99 -13.00 10.77 5.31
CA ASN A 99 -12.86 9.94 4.10
C ASN A 99 -12.39 8.50 4.37
N ASP A 100 -11.90 8.20 5.57
CA ASP A 100 -11.55 6.83 6.01
C ASP A 100 -12.74 5.85 5.97
N ARG A 101 -13.97 6.34 5.68
CA ARG A 101 -15.20 5.55 5.65
C ARG A 101 -15.91 5.42 4.28
N GLY A 102 -15.28 5.78 3.15
CA GLY A 102 -15.77 5.23 1.86
C GLY A 102 -15.64 6.04 0.57
N LEU A 103 -15.13 7.27 0.54
CA LEU A 103 -14.81 7.97 -0.72
C LEU A 103 -13.52 8.78 -0.59
N LYS A 104 -12.49 8.43 -1.37
CA LYS A 104 -11.07 8.73 -1.10
C LYS A 104 -10.51 10.09 -1.57
N LEU A 105 -11.34 11.05 -2.00
CA LEU A 105 -10.82 12.17 -2.84
C LEU A 105 -10.72 13.57 -2.20
N SER A 106 -11.33 13.88 -1.06
CA SER A 106 -11.45 15.31 -0.65
C SER A 106 -10.18 16.01 -0.11
N ALA A 107 -9.23 15.32 0.53
CA ALA A 107 -8.01 15.96 1.04
C ALA A 107 -7.02 16.32 -0.08
N ALA A 108 -6.86 15.44 -1.07
CA ALA A 108 -6.10 15.73 -2.28
C ALA A 108 -6.76 16.87 -3.08
N ASP A 109 -8.10 16.89 -3.15
CA ASP A 109 -8.86 17.95 -3.81
C ASP A 109 -8.65 19.32 -3.15
N LEU A 110 -8.52 19.40 -1.83
CA LEU A 110 -8.20 20.66 -1.15
C LEU A 110 -6.82 21.20 -1.54
N LEU A 111 -5.81 20.32 -1.65
CA LEU A 111 -4.49 20.69 -2.16
C LEU A 111 -4.57 21.13 -3.63
N LYS A 112 -5.31 20.40 -4.46
CA LYS A 112 -5.54 20.74 -5.87
C LYS A 112 -6.20 22.12 -6.01
N ASN A 113 -7.24 22.39 -5.22
CA ASN A 113 -7.96 23.66 -5.23
C ASN A 113 -7.07 24.82 -4.80
N TYR A 114 -6.24 24.61 -3.77
CA TYR A 114 -5.24 25.59 -3.36
C TYR A 114 -4.24 25.91 -4.49
N LEU A 115 -3.71 24.88 -5.15
CA LEU A 115 -2.79 25.05 -6.28
C LEU A 115 -3.48 25.74 -7.48
N HIS A 116 -4.75 25.42 -7.75
CA HIS A 116 -5.55 26.12 -8.76
C HIS A 116 -5.72 27.60 -8.45
N ALA A 117 -6.08 27.94 -7.22
CA ALA A 117 -6.25 29.33 -6.80
C ALA A 117 -4.92 30.10 -6.89
N THR A 118 -3.82 29.46 -6.52
CA THR A 118 -2.48 30.08 -6.49
C THR A 118 -1.87 30.26 -7.89
N ALA A 119 -2.26 29.45 -8.88
CA ALA A 119 -1.67 29.47 -10.23
C ALA A 119 -2.22 30.57 -11.17
N GLU A 120 -3.09 31.46 -10.68
CA GLU A 120 -3.58 32.71 -11.33
C GLU A 120 -3.60 32.70 -12.88
N GLY A 121 -4.49 31.89 -13.48
CA GLY A 121 -4.72 31.87 -14.93
C GLY A 121 -4.10 30.69 -15.68
N LEU A 122 -3.15 29.95 -15.07
CA LEU A 122 -2.59 28.72 -15.63
C LEU A 122 -3.43 27.47 -15.31
N ARG A 123 -4.75 27.63 -15.37
CA ARG A 123 -5.70 26.60 -14.92
C ARG A 123 -5.53 25.28 -15.66
N ASN A 124 -5.33 25.34 -16.98
CA ASN A 124 -5.19 24.14 -17.81
C ASN A 124 -3.93 23.34 -17.44
N ASP A 125 -2.82 24.01 -17.16
CA ASP A 125 -1.59 23.34 -16.72
C ASP A 125 -1.80 22.59 -15.40
N VAL A 126 -2.49 23.22 -14.44
CA VAL A 126 -2.81 22.55 -13.17
C VAL A 126 -3.69 21.32 -13.39
N ILE A 127 -4.73 21.43 -14.24
CA ILE A 127 -5.62 20.29 -14.54
C ILE A 127 -4.83 19.16 -15.19
N GLN A 128 -4.04 19.45 -16.22
CA GLN A 128 -3.30 18.46 -16.98
C GLN A 128 -2.24 17.77 -16.14
N LYS A 129 -1.42 18.53 -15.40
CA LYS A 129 -0.35 17.96 -14.56
C LYS A 129 -0.90 17.14 -13.42
N TRP A 130 -1.99 17.60 -12.79
CA TRP A 130 -2.67 16.83 -11.76
C TRP A 130 -3.25 15.53 -12.33
N ALA A 131 -3.92 15.57 -13.48
CA ALA A 131 -4.49 14.39 -14.13
C ALA A 131 -3.41 13.37 -14.56
N SER A 132 -2.29 13.86 -15.08
CA SER A 132 -1.12 13.06 -15.44
C SER A 132 -0.52 12.35 -14.21
N MET A 133 -0.33 13.10 -13.12
CA MET A 133 0.12 12.56 -11.84
C MET A 133 -0.85 11.49 -11.30
N THR A 134 -2.15 11.78 -11.21
CA THR A 134 -3.14 10.82 -10.69
C THR A 134 -3.26 9.59 -11.58
N GLY A 135 -3.27 9.77 -12.90
CA GLY A 135 -3.29 8.65 -13.85
C GLY A 135 -2.08 7.74 -13.71
N THR A 136 -0.89 8.30 -13.41
CA THR A 136 0.30 7.49 -13.11
C THR A 136 0.09 6.65 -11.84
N LEU A 137 -0.42 7.26 -10.76
CA LEU A 137 -0.64 6.58 -9.48
C LEU A 137 -1.73 5.50 -9.57
N GLU A 138 -2.74 5.70 -10.43
CA GLU A 138 -3.80 4.71 -10.69
C GLU A 138 -3.30 3.45 -11.39
N THR A 139 -2.15 3.50 -12.08
CA THR A 139 -1.54 2.30 -12.70
C THR A 139 -0.80 1.42 -11.71
N VAL A 140 -0.57 1.88 -10.48
CA VAL A 140 0.14 1.11 -9.46
C VAL A 140 -0.78 -0.01 -8.95
N GLU A 141 -0.53 -1.23 -9.40
CA GLU A 141 -1.36 -2.39 -9.04
C GLU A 141 -1.28 -2.78 -7.56
N GLY A 142 -2.43 -3.14 -6.97
CA GLY A 142 -2.50 -3.85 -5.69
C GLY A 142 -2.41 -3.00 -4.43
N GLU A 143 -2.35 -1.68 -4.57
CA GLU A 143 -2.49 -0.73 -3.47
C GLU A 143 -3.49 0.36 -3.88
N GLU A 144 -4.45 0.68 -3.01
CA GLU A 144 -5.25 1.90 -3.18
C GLU A 144 -4.39 3.08 -2.75
N GLU A 145 -3.37 3.39 -3.56
CA GLU A 145 -2.41 4.45 -3.28
C GLU A 145 -3.12 5.79 -3.19
N ASN A 146 -2.97 6.43 -2.03
CA ASN A 146 -3.62 7.69 -1.75
C ASN A 146 -2.75 8.80 -2.35
N VAL A 147 -3.31 9.61 -3.26
CA VAL A 147 -2.66 10.81 -3.81
C VAL A 147 -2.06 11.68 -2.71
N VAL A 148 -2.72 11.77 -1.55
CA VAL A 148 -2.21 12.51 -0.39
C VAL A 148 -0.94 11.87 0.19
N GLU A 149 -0.89 10.54 0.29
CA GLU A 149 0.29 9.83 0.80
C GLU A 149 1.47 9.92 -0.18
N TYR A 150 1.19 9.89 -1.49
CA TYR A 150 2.19 10.20 -2.51
C TYR A 150 2.73 11.62 -2.34
N ILE A 151 1.86 12.64 -2.24
CA ILE A 151 2.30 14.04 -2.06
C ILE A 151 3.09 14.18 -0.75
N ARG A 152 2.70 13.46 0.31
CA ARG A 152 3.46 13.42 1.57
C ARG A 152 4.83 12.81 1.36
N CYS A 153 4.92 11.66 0.70
CA CYS A 153 6.18 10.99 0.38
C CYS A 153 7.10 11.91 -0.43
N PHE A 154 6.57 12.53 -1.49
CA PHE A 154 7.26 13.54 -2.28
C PHE A 154 7.77 14.68 -1.40
N TRP A 155 6.93 15.21 -0.52
CA TRP A 155 7.30 16.32 0.36
C TRP A 155 8.42 15.93 1.31
N VAL A 156 8.29 14.78 1.98
CA VAL A 156 9.28 14.24 2.91
C VAL A 156 10.61 13.99 2.23
N SER A 157 10.58 13.48 0.99
CA SER A 157 11.78 13.17 0.22
C SER A 157 12.67 14.41 -0.04
N ARG A 158 12.06 15.60 -0.09
CA ARG A 158 12.72 16.86 -0.49
C ARG A 158 12.94 17.83 0.66
N TYR A 159 11.97 17.93 1.55
CA TYR A 159 11.87 19.00 2.55
C TYR A 159 11.97 18.50 4.00
N GLY A 160 12.10 17.18 4.20
CA GLY A 160 12.23 16.56 5.52
C GLY A 160 10.90 16.14 6.14
N HIS A 161 10.98 15.54 7.33
CA HIS A 161 9.87 14.84 7.97
C HIS A 161 8.62 15.71 8.17
N THR A 162 7.46 15.19 7.75
CA THR A 162 6.15 15.78 8.01
C THR A 162 5.08 14.69 8.13
N ARG A 163 4.01 15.00 8.86
CA ARG A 163 2.81 14.14 8.98
C ARG A 163 1.71 14.67 8.06
N THR A 164 0.81 13.78 7.63
CA THR A 164 -0.29 14.10 6.69
C THR A 164 -1.11 15.31 7.14
N ARG A 165 -1.53 15.35 8.40
CA ARG A 165 -2.27 16.48 8.99
C ARG A 165 -1.59 17.86 8.93
N TYR A 166 -0.28 17.91 8.72
CA TYR A 166 0.48 19.16 8.59
C TYR A 166 0.91 19.46 7.14
N LEU A 167 0.66 18.53 6.22
CA LEU A 167 1.13 18.62 4.83
C LEU A 167 0.57 19.85 4.13
N TYR A 168 -0.74 20.12 4.32
CA TYR A 168 -1.41 21.25 3.72
C TYR A 168 -0.73 22.58 4.06
N ASP A 169 -0.50 22.84 5.34
CA ASP A 169 0.13 24.10 5.76
C ASP A 169 1.58 24.19 5.28
N LYS A 170 2.34 23.09 5.31
CA LYS A 170 3.72 23.08 4.81
C LYS A 170 3.80 23.45 3.33
N ILE A 171 2.85 22.97 2.52
CA ILE A 171 2.73 23.34 1.10
C ILE A 171 2.33 24.81 1.00
N LYS A 172 1.28 25.25 1.71
CA LYS A 172 0.76 26.62 1.67
C LYS A 172 1.80 27.67 2.07
N ASP A 173 2.58 27.40 3.12
CA ASP A 173 3.62 28.31 3.62
C ASP A 173 4.76 28.51 2.59
N ARG A 174 4.99 27.52 1.70
CA ARG A 174 6.08 27.55 0.73
C ARG A 174 5.63 28.01 -0.66
N ILE A 175 4.42 27.64 -1.06
CA ILE A 175 3.90 27.80 -2.42
C ILE A 175 2.98 29.02 -2.48
N THR A 176 3.56 30.21 -2.42
CA THR A 176 2.80 31.46 -2.22
C THR A 176 2.55 32.26 -3.50
N ASN A 177 2.98 31.76 -4.66
CA ASN A 177 2.83 32.47 -5.94
C ASN A 177 2.67 31.50 -7.12
N PRO A 178 2.17 31.98 -8.28
CA PRO A 178 1.89 31.12 -9.43
C PRO A 178 3.09 30.31 -9.92
N GLY A 179 4.27 30.93 -10.01
CA GLY A 179 5.48 30.26 -10.49
C GLY A 179 5.88 29.06 -9.62
N ARG A 180 5.77 29.20 -8.29
CA ARG A 180 6.03 28.10 -7.35
C ARG A 180 4.97 26.99 -7.45
N ALA A 181 3.71 27.35 -7.69
CA ALA A 181 2.63 26.36 -7.84
C ALA A 181 2.87 25.47 -9.06
N ILE A 182 3.19 26.06 -10.21
CA ILE A 182 3.49 25.31 -11.44
C ILE A 182 4.78 24.50 -11.33
N ALA A 183 5.81 25.04 -10.68
CA ALA A 183 7.05 24.30 -10.42
C ALA A 183 6.81 23.08 -9.52
N LEU A 184 5.99 23.22 -8.48
CA LEU A 184 5.62 22.10 -7.61
C LEU A 184 4.82 21.05 -8.39
N LEU A 185 3.81 21.45 -9.17
CA LEU A 185 3.01 20.52 -9.97
C LEU A 185 3.85 19.75 -10.99
N SER A 186 4.79 20.42 -11.65
CA SER A 186 5.71 19.77 -12.58
C SER A 186 6.61 18.77 -11.86
N SER A 187 7.09 19.13 -10.67
CA SER A 187 7.90 18.21 -9.85
C SER A 187 7.10 17.02 -9.34
N LEU A 188 5.83 17.22 -8.96
CA LEU A 188 4.91 16.16 -8.54
C LEU A 188 4.56 15.22 -9.68
N GLU A 189 4.36 15.74 -10.88
CA GLU A 189 4.13 14.94 -12.09
C GLU A 189 5.35 14.07 -12.41
N GLU A 190 6.54 14.66 -12.47
CA GLU A 190 7.77 13.93 -12.79
C GLU A 190 8.09 12.85 -11.76
N ALA A 191 7.96 13.19 -10.47
CA ALA A 191 8.26 12.26 -9.38
C ALA A 191 7.22 11.15 -9.21
N ALA A 192 6.02 11.26 -9.80
CA ALA A 192 5.01 10.21 -9.73
C ALA A 192 5.48 8.96 -10.48
N GLN A 193 6.21 9.18 -11.59
CA GLN A 193 6.81 8.11 -12.39
C GLN A 193 7.96 7.42 -11.65
N ASP A 194 8.82 8.17 -10.95
CA ASP A 194 9.85 7.60 -10.08
C ASP A 194 9.24 6.85 -8.89
N TYR A 195 8.16 7.40 -8.31
CA TYR A 195 7.43 6.77 -7.22
C TYR A 195 6.81 5.43 -7.66
N ALA A 196 6.18 5.40 -8.83
CA ALA A 196 5.68 4.15 -9.42
C ALA A 196 6.82 3.14 -9.65
N ALA A 197 7.99 3.60 -10.12
CA ALA A 197 9.14 2.75 -10.37
C ALA A 197 9.70 2.08 -9.09
N ILE A 198 9.68 2.76 -7.94
CA ILE A 198 10.20 2.18 -6.68
C ILE A 198 9.22 1.23 -5.98
N ILE A 199 7.97 1.11 -6.45
CA ILE A 199 6.94 0.22 -5.89
C ILE A 199 6.43 -0.82 -6.89
N MET A 200 6.69 -0.64 -8.19
CA MET A 200 6.29 -1.57 -9.25
C MET A 200 7.51 -2.01 -10.07
N ALA A 201 7.98 -3.23 -9.79
CA ALA A 201 9.16 -3.81 -10.43
C ALA A 201 9.03 -4.01 -11.96
N SER A 202 7.81 -3.97 -12.50
CA SER A 202 7.50 -4.05 -13.92
C SER A 202 7.47 -2.68 -14.62
N HIS A 203 7.66 -1.58 -13.89
CA HIS A 203 7.58 -0.23 -14.44
C HIS A 203 8.67 0.04 -15.50
N GLU A 204 8.35 0.82 -16.53
CA GLU A 204 9.25 1.09 -17.66
C GLU A 204 10.61 1.67 -17.25
N ARG A 205 10.64 2.53 -16.22
CA ARG A 205 11.87 3.11 -15.64
C ARG A 205 12.78 2.09 -14.93
N THR A 206 12.37 0.83 -14.83
CA THR A 206 13.17 -0.26 -14.24
C THR A 206 13.58 -1.30 -15.29
N THR A 207 13.24 -1.10 -16.56
CA THR A 207 13.51 -2.07 -17.64
C THR A 207 14.99 -2.30 -17.89
N ASP A 208 15.81 -1.26 -17.75
CA ASP A 208 17.27 -1.27 -17.87
C ASP A 208 17.99 -1.75 -16.59
N ARG A 209 17.23 -2.10 -15.54
CA ARG A 209 17.76 -2.53 -14.25
C ARG A 209 17.84 -4.06 -14.16
N GLY A 210 18.87 -4.53 -13.44
CA GLY A 210 19.09 -5.95 -13.22
C GLY A 210 17.97 -6.60 -12.40
N GLU A 211 17.84 -7.93 -12.54
CA GLU A 211 16.80 -8.71 -11.86
C GLU A 211 16.86 -8.59 -10.34
N HIS A 212 18.05 -8.37 -9.76
CA HIS A 212 18.23 -8.12 -8.34
C HIS A 212 17.48 -6.87 -7.86
N VAL A 213 17.44 -5.81 -8.67
CA VAL A 213 16.72 -4.56 -8.34
C VAL A 213 15.22 -4.81 -8.34
N LYS A 214 14.72 -5.47 -9.38
CA LYS A 214 13.29 -5.82 -9.53
C LYS A 214 12.83 -6.72 -8.39
N SER A 215 13.62 -7.74 -8.07
CA SER A 215 13.38 -8.65 -6.95
C SER A 215 13.35 -7.92 -5.60
N ASN A 216 14.26 -6.97 -5.36
CA ASN A 216 14.26 -6.19 -4.14
C ASN A 216 13.06 -5.23 -4.03
N ILE A 217 12.63 -4.59 -5.13
CA ILE A 217 11.39 -3.77 -5.16
C ILE A 217 10.18 -4.65 -4.82
N ALA A 218 10.04 -5.80 -5.48
CA ALA A 218 8.97 -6.76 -5.20
C ALA A 218 9.00 -7.29 -3.77
N THR A 219 10.19 -7.48 -3.20
CA THR A 219 10.40 -7.87 -1.81
C THR A 219 9.90 -6.80 -0.85
N LEU A 220 10.29 -5.53 -1.04
CA LEU A 220 9.84 -4.43 -0.18
C LEU A 220 8.32 -4.23 -0.25
N LYS A 221 7.72 -4.43 -1.42
CA LYS A 221 6.26 -4.48 -1.59
C LYS A 221 5.63 -5.64 -0.81
N THR A 222 6.23 -6.83 -0.87
CA THR A 222 5.76 -8.01 -0.13
C THR A 222 5.84 -7.82 1.39
N LEU A 223 6.89 -7.16 1.87
CA LEU A 223 7.06 -6.81 3.28
C LEU A 223 6.11 -5.69 3.73
N GLY A 224 5.59 -4.89 2.79
CA GLY A 224 4.66 -3.78 3.08
C GLY A 224 5.33 -2.60 3.80
N VAL A 225 6.62 -2.37 3.56
CA VAL A 225 7.41 -1.37 4.29
C VAL A 225 7.33 -0.02 3.58
N THR A 226 6.28 0.74 3.86
CA THR A 226 6.01 2.01 3.16
C THR A 226 6.86 3.19 3.65
N GLN A 227 7.40 3.12 4.88
CA GLN A 227 8.06 4.27 5.53
C GLN A 227 9.40 4.65 4.88
N LEU A 228 10.01 3.73 4.11
CA LEU A 228 11.28 3.95 3.39
C LEU A 228 11.09 4.61 2.02
N ARG A 229 9.85 4.70 1.51
CA ARG A 229 9.55 5.23 0.17
C ARG A 229 10.11 6.65 -0.06
N PRO A 230 10.08 7.60 0.89
CA PRO A 230 10.70 8.91 0.66
C PRO A 230 12.21 8.83 0.41
N MET A 231 12.90 7.93 1.12
CA MET A 231 14.34 7.70 0.92
C MET A 231 14.60 7.08 -0.45
N LEU A 232 13.84 6.05 -0.84
CA LEU A 232 14.00 5.44 -2.16
C LEU A 232 13.66 6.41 -3.29
N LEU A 233 12.65 7.27 -3.12
CA LEU A 233 12.27 8.26 -4.12
C LEU A 233 13.41 9.26 -4.37
N SER A 234 14.00 9.81 -3.31
CA SER A 234 15.18 10.68 -3.45
C SER A 234 16.38 9.92 -4.01
N ALA A 235 16.57 8.67 -3.59
CA ALA A 235 17.69 7.85 -4.06
C ALA A 235 17.58 7.53 -5.56
N PHE A 236 16.39 7.15 -6.02
CA PHE A 236 16.13 6.84 -7.42
C PHE A 236 16.38 8.06 -8.31
N ALA A 237 15.91 9.24 -7.88
CA ALA A 237 16.06 10.47 -8.63
C ALA A 237 17.48 11.08 -8.63
N LYS A 238 18.30 10.83 -7.59
CA LYS A 238 19.59 11.55 -7.39
C LYS A 238 20.84 10.67 -7.37
N LEU A 239 20.73 9.39 -7.03
CA LEU A 239 21.90 8.52 -6.95
C LEU A 239 22.17 7.86 -8.31
N LYS A 240 23.45 7.59 -8.57
CA LYS A 240 23.85 6.72 -9.69
C LYS A 240 23.22 5.34 -9.52
N HIS A 241 22.92 4.65 -10.61
CA HIS A 241 22.25 3.35 -10.61
C HIS A 241 22.86 2.37 -9.59
N GLY A 242 24.18 2.14 -9.64
CA GLY A 242 24.86 1.22 -8.72
C GLY A 242 24.90 1.67 -7.24
N GLN A 243 24.63 2.95 -6.93
CA GLN A 243 24.46 3.41 -5.55
C GLN A 243 23.02 3.22 -5.07
N PHE A 244 22.04 3.45 -5.95
CA PHE A 244 20.64 3.11 -5.65
C PHE A 244 20.49 1.60 -5.39
N ASP A 245 21.06 0.74 -6.24
CA ASP A 245 20.95 -0.72 -6.11
C ASP A 245 21.47 -1.20 -4.75
N LYS A 246 22.65 -0.72 -4.34
CA LYS A 246 23.24 -1.03 -3.03
C LYS A 246 22.39 -0.53 -1.87
N LEU A 247 21.78 0.64 -2.00
CA LEU A 247 20.89 1.18 -0.96
C LEU A 247 19.60 0.37 -0.87
N LEU A 248 19.06 -0.07 -2.00
CA LEU A 248 17.86 -0.88 -2.08
C LEU A 248 18.09 -2.26 -1.44
N GLU A 249 19.22 -2.92 -1.73
CA GLU A 249 19.64 -4.17 -1.10
C GLU A 249 19.73 -4.01 0.43
N LYS A 250 20.39 -2.95 0.91
CA LYS A 250 20.46 -2.66 2.35
C LYS A 250 19.09 -2.36 2.96
N SER A 251 18.19 -1.73 2.21
CA SER A 251 16.83 -1.42 2.67
C SER A 251 16.00 -2.69 2.92
N VAL A 252 16.19 -3.74 2.11
CA VAL A 252 15.58 -5.06 2.35
C VAL A 252 16.08 -5.65 3.67
N VAL A 253 17.40 -5.65 3.88
CA VAL A 253 18.03 -6.14 5.13
C VAL A 253 17.50 -5.39 6.35
N TRP A 254 17.50 -4.06 6.32
CA TRP A 254 17.02 -3.23 7.42
C TRP A 254 15.54 -3.49 7.71
N SER A 255 14.71 -3.61 6.67
CA SER A 255 13.29 -3.85 6.82
C SER A 255 13.01 -5.14 7.59
N VAL A 256 13.69 -6.24 7.22
CA VAL A 256 13.51 -7.52 7.92
C VAL A 256 13.99 -7.44 9.36
N ARG A 257 15.17 -6.83 9.60
CA ARG A 257 15.69 -6.67 10.97
C ARG A 257 14.76 -5.86 11.85
N PHE A 258 14.24 -4.74 11.36
CA PHE A 258 13.28 -3.90 12.09
C PHE A 258 11.96 -4.62 12.36
N MET A 259 11.44 -5.37 11.38
CA MET A 259 10.18 -6.11 11.54
C MET A 259 10.31 -7.24 12.57
N VAL A 260 11.39 -8.02 12.53
CA VAL A 260 11.63 -9.14 13.45
C VAL A 260 11.87 -8.65 14.88
N THR A 261 12.60 -7.54 15.05
CA THR A 261 12.87 -6.96 16.37
C THR A 261 11.73 -6.11 16.91
N GLY A 262 10.71 -5.79 16.09
CA GLY A 262 9.61 -4.93 16.49
C GLY A 262 10.04 -3.47 16.72
N THR A 263 11.05 -2.99 15.98
CA THR A 263 11.53 -1.61 16.12
C THR A 263 10.39 -0.62 15.78
N PRO A 264 10.10 0.39 16.62
CA PRO A 264 8.98 1.30 16.41
C PRO A 264 9.05 2.07 15.08
N SER A 265 8.00 1.97 14.26
CA SER A 265 7.94 2.60 12.93
C SER A 265 8.18 4.11 12.94
N GLY A 266 7.71 4.82 13.97
CA GLY A 266 7.91 6.27 14.10
C GLY A 266 9.38 6.67 14.26
N THR A 267 10.18 5.84 14.93
CA THR A 267 11.63 6.04 15.04
C THR A 267 12.28 5.89 13.66
N ILE A 268 11.95 4.81 12.95
CA ILE A 268 12.51 4.47 11.65
C ILE A 268 12.19 5.56 10.61
N GLU A 269 10.94 6.03 10.57
CA GLU A 269 10.48 7.03 9.61
C GLU A 269 11.26 8.34 9.69
N GLY A 270 11.65 8.78 10.90
CA GLY A 270 12.47 9.97 11.10
C GLY A 270 13.84 9.86 10.44
N TYR A 271 14.49 8.70 10.53
CA TYR A 271 15.77 8.44 9.87
C TYR A 271 15.64 8.39 8.35
N TYR A 272 14.63 7.69 7.82
CA TYR A 272 14.39 7.66 6.37
C TYR A 272 14.09 9.05 5.81
N ALA A 273 13.28 9.86 6.50
CA ALA A 273 13.01 11.24 6.10
C ALA A 273 14.29 12.11 6.06
N LYS A 274 15.16 11.96 7.07
CA LYS A 274 16.45 12.67 7.12
C LYS A 274 17.36 12.25 5.97
N ILE A 275 17.51 10.94 5.74
CA ILE A 275 18.34 10.41 4.65
C ILE A 275 17.80 10.87 3.30
N ALA A 276 16.49 10.86 3.11
CA ALA A 276 15.86 11.31 1.88
C ALA A 276 16.21 12.78 1.55
N ALA A 277 16.07 13.67 2.54
CA ALA A 277 16.41 15.09 2.38
C ALA A 277 17.92 15.31 2.18
N ASP A 278 18.77 14.55 2.88
CA ASP A 278 20.23 14.59 2.70
C ASP A 278 20.64 14.10 1.30
N ILE A 279 19.98 13.08 0.75
CA ILE A 279 20.19 12.63 -0.64
C ILE A 279 19.71 13.70 -1.62
N TRP A 280 18.52 14.25 -1.40
CA TRP A 280 17.93 15.25 -2.30
C TRP A 280 18.79 16.52 -2.41
N SER A 281 19.30 17.00 -1.28
CA SER A 281 20.20 18.16 -1.20
C SER A 281 21.63 17.87 -1.69
N GLY A 282 21.96 16.60 -1.95
CA GLY A 282 23.29 16.17 -2.40
C GLY A 282 24.33 16.04 -1.28
N LYS A 283 23.93 16.15 -0.01
CA LYS A 283 24.79 15.88 1.16
C LYS A 283 25.15 14.39 1.27
N THR A 284 24.23 13.50 0.92
CA THR A 284 24.45 12.05 0.86
C THR A 284 24.43 11.59 -0.60
N LYS A 285 25.56 11.09 -1.10
CA LYS A 285 25.71 10.66 -2.51
C LYS A 285 25.98 9.17 -2.70
N THR A 286 26.06 8.40 -1.61
CA THR A 286 26.40 6.98 -1.65
C THR A 286 25.51 6.17 -0.71
N ALA A 287 25.31 4.89 -1.05
CA ALA A 287 24.60 3.95 -0.19
C ALA A 287 25.29 3.79 1.17
N LYS A 288 26.63 3.87 1.21
CA LYS A 288 27.42 3.78 2.44
C LYS A 288 27.10 4.95 3.39
N ALA A 289 27.12 6.19 2.89
CA ALA A 289 26.80 7.36 3.72
C ALA A 289 25.34 7.35 4.22
N ALA A 290 24.40 6.83 3.42
CA ALA A 290 23.03 6.58 3.86
C ALA A 290 22.98 5.53 4.98
N ALA A 291 23.68 4.40 4.81
CA ALA A 291 23.77 3.35 5.82
C ALA A 291 24.39 3.85 7.14
N ASP A 292 25.45 4.66 7.05
CA ASP A 292 26.10 5.26 8.23
C ASP A 292 25.15 6.15 9.03
N SER A 293 24.13 6.72 8.39
CA SER A 293 23.15 7.61 9.03
C SER A 293 22.08 6.89 9.83
N ILE A 294 21.79 5.62 9.52
CA ILE A 294 20.76 4.81 10.19
C ILE A 294 21.36 3.70 11.08
N LYS A 295 22.66 3.41 10.94
CA LYS A 295 23.34 2.28 11.62
C LYS A 295 23.05 2.14 13.12
N GLN A 296 22.87 3.26 13.83
CA GLN A 296 22.67 3.27 15.28
C GLN A 296 21.33 2.66 15.72
N ILE A 297 20.35 2.62 14.82
CA ILE A 297 19.04 2.02 15.12
C ILE A 297 18.87 0.65 14.48
N VAL A 298 19.67 0.28 13.48
CA VAL A 298 19.58 -1.03 12.83
C VAL A 298 20.01 -2.11 13.84
N PRO A 299 19.15 -3.10 14.15
CA PRO A 299 19.49 -4.13 15.11
C PRO A 299 20.76 -4.90 14.74
N GLU A 300 21.62 -5.09 15.73
CA GLU A 300 22.84 -5.90 15.57
C GLU A 300 22.52 -7.39 15.44
N ASP A 301 23.51 -8.19 15.02
CA ASP A 301 23.32 -9.61 14.73
C ASP A 301 22.78 -10.40 15.94
N GLU A 302 23.28 -10.12 17.15
CA GLU A 302 22.85 -10.84 18.35
C GLU A 302 21.40 -10.49 18.74
N GLU A 303 21.04 -9.21 18.69
CA GLU A 303 19.66 -8.75 18.94
C GLU A 303 18.69 -9.35 17.91
N PHE A 304 19.05 -9.26 16.63
CA PHE A 304 18.25 -9.81 15.55
C PHE A 304 18.08 -11.32 15.68
N LYS A 305 19.14 -12.05 16.01
CA LYS A 305 19.12 -13.50 16.21
C LYS A 305 18.23 -13.91 17.39
N ILE A 306 18.33 -13.22 18.53
CA ILE A 306 17.48 -13.48 19.70
C ILE A 306 16.01 -13.23 19.37
N ALA A 307 15.71 -12.14 18.66
CA ALA A 307 14.35 -11.84 18.23
C ALA A 307 13.84 -12.89 17.22
N PHE A 308 14.66 -13.26 16.24
CA PHE A 308 14.32 -14.28 15.25
C PHE A 308 14.07 -15.65 15.88
N ALA A 309 14.75 -16.00 16.98
CA ALA A 309 14.51 -17.25 17.72
C ALA A 309 13.09 -17.34 18.33
N ASN A 310 12.35 -16.23 18.38
CA ASN A 310 11.03 -16.14 18.98
C ASN A 310 9.94 -15.59 18.04
N VAL A 311 10.29 -15.23 16.80
CA VAL A 311 9.33 -14.60 15.87
C VAL A 311 8.21 -15.56 15.44
N SER A 312 7.00 -15.01 15.39
CA SER A 312 5.82 -15.62 14.77
C SER A 312 5.31 -14.71 13.66
N GLU A 313 4.98 -15.28 12.51
CA GLU A 313 4.51 -14.52 11.35
C GLU A 313 3.25 -15.18 10.80
N SER A 314 2.12 -14.47 10.92
CA SER A 314 0.81 -14.95 10.47
C SER A 314 0.53 -14.63 9.00
N LYS A 315 1.22 -13.63 8.42
CA LYS A 315 1.11 -13.30 7.01
C LYS A 315 1.96 -14.27 6.20
N GLU A 316 1.31 -15.23 5.57
CA GLU A 316 1.99 -16.31 4.83
C GLU A 316 2.97 -15.82 3.76
N LYS A 317 2.66 -14.71 3.08
CA LYS A 317 3.56 -14.12 2.08
C LYS A 317 4.91 -13.70 2.70
N ILE A 318 4.87 -13.12 3.91
CA ILE A 318 6.08 -12.68 4.63
C ILE A 318 6.81 -13.90 5.21
N ALA A 319 6.09 -14.84 5.82
CA ALA A 319 6.68 -16.08 6.33
C ALA A 319 7.38 -16.88 5.22
N ARG A 320 6.76 -16.98 4.05
CA ARG A 320 7.34 -17.63 2.86
C ARG A 320 8.59 -16.91 2.39
N TYR A 321 8.56 -15.59 2.30
CA TYR A 321 9.74 -14.79 1.97
C TYR A 321 10.89 -15.06 2.95
N TYR A 322 10.63 -15.08 4.27
CA TYR A 322 11.67 -15.38 5.26
C TYR A 322 12.30 -16.75 5.03
N LEU A 323 11.47 -17.79 4.86
CA LEU A 323 11.98 -19.15 4.64
C LEU A 323 12.75 -19.28 3.32
N GLN A 324 12.30 -18.62 2.26
CA GLN A 324 13.01 -18.59 0.98
C GLN A 324 14.37 -17.88 1.09
N ALA A 325 14.45 -16.76 1.81
CA ALA A 325 15.71 -16.05 2.05
C ALA A 325 16.68 -16.90 2.89
N LEU A 326 16.19 -17.60 3.92
CA LEU A 326 16.99 -18.55 4.69
C LEU A 326 17.47 -19.72 3.83
N GLN A 327 16.60 -20.23 2.96
CA GLN A 327 16.92 -21.33 2.04
C GLN A 327 18.01 -20.92 1.06
N PHE A 328 17.91 -19.72 0.48
CA PHE A 328 18.93 -19.13 -0.37
C PHE A 328 20.25 -18.95 0.37
N ALA A 329 20.21 -18.43 1.60
CA ALA A 329 21.40 -18.21 2.41
C ALA A 329 22.16 -19.51 2.69
N LYS A 330 21.41 -20.59 2.96
CA LYS A 330 21.95 -21.92 3.29
C LYS A 330 22.43 -22.70 2.07
N ASP A 331 21.63 -22.79 1.01
CA ASP A 331 21.90 -23.69 -0.13
C ASP A 331 22.54 -22.97 -1.33
N LYS A 332 22.55 -21.63 -1.34
CA LYS A 332 22.94 -20.81 -2.51
C LYS A 332 22.15 -21.18 -3.78
N SER A 333 20.92 -21.68 -3.60
CA SER A 333 20.02 -22.10 -4.68
C SER A 333 19.17 -20.95 -5.20
N THR A 334 18.52 -21.13 -6.36
CA THR A 334 17.62 -20.12 -6.92
C THR A 334 16.35 -19.99 -6.09
N LEU A 335 15.91 -18.75 -5.83
CA LEU A 335 14.62 -18.48 -5.18
C LEU A 335 13.46 -18.95 -6.08
N ARG A 336 12.53 -19.72 -5.51
CA ARG A 336 11.34 -20.26 -6.19
C ARG A 336 10.08 -19.58 -5.68
N SER A 337 9.42 -18.75 -6.50
CA SER A 337 8.24 -17.97 -6.12
C SER A 337 6.93 -18.76 -6.06
N ASP A 338 6.92 -19.96 -6.62
CA ASP A 338 5.76 -20.85 -6.79
C ASP A 338 5.55 -21.81 -5.61
N LEU A 339 6.44 -21.80 -4.62
CA LEU A 339 6.29 -22.62 -3.42
C LEU A 339 5.13 -22.12 -2.55
N THR A 340 4.37 -23.07 -2.01
CA THR A 340 3.38 -22.84 -0.97
C THR A 340 4.05 -22.88 0.43
N LEU A 341 3.26 -22.62 1.46
CA LEU A 341 3.72 -22.63 2.85
C LEU A 341 3.04 -23.76 3.62
N GLU A 342 3.79 -24.79 3.97
CA GLU A 342 3.30 -25.88 4.81
C GLU A 342 3.41 -25.54 6.30
N HIS A 343 2.34 -25.83 7.03
CA HIS A 343 2.28 -25.74 8.49
C HIS A 343 2.42 -27.16 9.06
N ILE A 344 3.59 -27.48 9.60
CA ILE A 344 3.91 -28.84 10.06
C ILE A 344 2.92 -29.26 11.15
N LEU A 345 2.84 -28.49 12.23
CA LEU A 345 1.65 -28.41 13.10
C LEU A 345 0.57 -27.62 12.34
N PRO A 346 -0.56 -28.23 11.96
CA PRO A 346 -1.54 -27.62 11.07
C PRO A 346 -2.28 -26.45 11.73
N LYS A 347 -2.80 -25.54 10.91
CA LYS A 347 -3.63 -24.41 11.38
C LYS A 347 -4.85 -24.83 12.17
N LYS A 348 -5.47 -25.94 11.78
CA LYS A 348 -6.56 -26.56 12.53
C LYS A 348 -6.03 -27.84 13.16
N ARG A 349 -6.07 -27.92 14.49
CA ARG A 349 -5.68 -29.09 15.26
C ARG A 349 -6.66 -30.25 14.99
N ASP A 350 -6.12 -31.46 14.86
CA ASP A 350 -6.86 -32.71 14.75
C ASP A 350 -6.30 -33.76 15.74
N ASP A 351 -6.86 -34.98 15.72
CA ASP A 351 -6.51 -36.05 16.66
C ASP A 351 -5.04 -36.49 16.58
N ASN A 352 -4.35 -36.28 15.45
CA ASN A 352 -2.92 -36.55 15.31
C ASN A 352 -2.05 -35.58 16.12
N TRP A 353 -2.61 -34.46 16.57
CA TRP A 353 -1.92 -33.36 17.23
C TRP A 353 -2.41 -33.11 18.66
N LYS A 354 -3.10 -34.10 19.27
CA LYS A 354 -3.68 -34.01 20.61
C LYS A 354 -2.68 -33.75 21.74
N HIS A 355 -1.38 -34.02 21.51
CA HIS A 355 -0.30 -33.74 22.45
C HIS A 355 0.07 -32.26 22.53
N PHE A 356 -0.42 -31.42 21.62
CA PHE A 356 -0.43 -29.97 21.80
C PHE A 356 -1.74 -29.56 22.45
N SER A 357 -1.68 -28.84 23.57
CA SER A 357 -2.85 -28.15 24.11
C SER A 357 -3.32 -27.05 23.14
N GLU A 358 -4.52 -26.51 23.35
CA GLU A 358 -5.00 -25.36 22.57
C GLU A 358 -4.08 -24.13 22.74
N ASP A 359 -3.50 -23.94 23.93
CA ASP A 359 -2.59 -22.82 24.21
C ASP A 359 -1.24 -23.02 23.51
N ASP A 360 -0.71 -24.25 23.55
CA ASP A 360 0.53 -24.61 22.85
C ASP A 360 0.36 -24.48 21.33
N HIS A 361 -0.79 -24.88 20.81
CA HIS A 361 -1.12 -24.75 19.39
C HIS A 361 -1.10 -23.28 18.97
N ARG A 362 -1.85 -22.41 19.67
CA ARG A 362 -1.89 -20.97 19.36
C ARG A 362 -0.51 -20.31 19.45
N ALA A 363 0.32 -20.72 20.41
CA ALA A 363 1.66 -20.17 20.58
C ALA A 363 2.67 -20.61 19.51
N ASN A 364 2.46 -21.76 18.84
CA ASN A 364 3.46 -22.37 17.96
C ASN A 364 3.07 -22.44 16.48
N VAL A 365 1.77 -22.36 16.16
CA VAL A 365 1.27 -22.57 14.78
C VAL A 365 1.91 -21.63 13.75
N HIS A 366 2.19 -20.37 14.13
CA HIS A 366 2.78 -19.34 13.27
C HIS A 366 4.29 -19.11 13.48
N ARG A 367 4.96 -19.91 14.31
CA ARG A 367 6.41 -19.82 14.46
C ARG A 367 7.10 -20.30 13.19
N LEU A 368 8.10 -19.59 12.68
CA LEU A 368 8.81 -19.99 11.44
C LEU A 368 9.41 -21.41 11.52
N GLY A 369 9.79 -21.85 12.71
CA GLY A 369 10.28 -23.20 13.02
C GLY A 369 9.22 -24.26 12.78
N ASN A 370 7.93 -23.90 12.80
CA ASN A 370 6.81 -24.77 12.43
C ASN A 370 6.46 -24.73 10.93
N LEU A 371 7.12 -23.88 10.15
CA LEU A 371 6.78 -23.63 8.77
C LEU A 371 7.89 -24.13 7.83
N THR A 372 7.50 -24.59 6.64
CA THR A 372 8.46 -24.97 5.61
C THR A 372 7.89 -24.67 4.22
N PRO A 373 8.72 -24.22 3.25
CA PRO A 373 8.25 -24.05 1.89
C PRO A 373 8.06 -25.42 1.24
N MET A 374 7.02 -25.58 0.43
CA MET A 374 6.69 -26.85 -0.21
C MET A 374 5.94 -26.65 -1.52
N ASP A 375 6.15 -27.53 -2.51
CA ASP A 375 5.34 -27.56 -3.73
C ASP A 375 3.86 -27.77 -3.40
N GLU A 376 2.98 -27.13 -4.17
CA GLU A 376 1.52 -27.18 -3.96
C GLU A 376 0.98 -28.61 -3.95
N GLU A 377 1.41 -29.45 -4.90
CA GLU A 377 0.99 -30.85 -5.00
C GLU A 377 1.39 -31.66 -3.77
N LYS A 378 2.66 -31.55 -3.35
CA LYS A 378 3.17 -32.25 -2.15
C LYS A 378 2.47 -31.77 -0.89
N ASN A 379 2.24 -30.47 -0.78
CA ASN A 379 1.54 -29.86 0.36
C ASN A 379 0.09 -30.36 0.46
N GLY A 380 -0.62 -30.42 -0.68
CA GLY A 380 -1.96 -31.02 -0.75
C GLY A 380 -1.99 -32.50 -0.35
N ALA A 381 -1.01 -33.29 -0.80
CA ALA A 381 -0.94 -34.73 -0.52
C ALA A 381 -0.76 -35.07 0.97
N ILE A 382 -0.16 -34.17 1.76
CA ILE A 382 0.10 -34.37 3.19
C ILE A 382 -0.93 -33.70 4.11
N GLN A 383 -1.97 -33.08 3.54
CA GLN A 383 -3.00 -32.39 4.29
C GLN A 383 -3.73 -33.33 5.26
N GLY A 384 -3.88 -32.90 6.52
CA GLY A 384 -4.55 -33.67 7.57
C GLY A 384 -3.80 -34.93 8.03
N LYS A 385 -2.54 -35.12 7.61
CA LYS A 385 -1.70 -36.23 8.06
C LYS A 385 -0.93 -35.88 9.33
N GLY A 386 -0.64 -36.89 10.15
CA GLY A 386 0.24 -36.75 11.31
C GLY A 386 1.72 -36.60 10.93
N TYR A 387 2.53 -36.14 11.88
CA TYR A 387 3.94 -35.83 11.64
C TYR A 387 4.74 -37.00 11.05
N ASP A 388 4.55 -38.23 11.52
CA ASP A 388 5.33 -39.38 11.06
C ASP A 388 5.18 -39.64 9.55
N PHE A 389 3.99 -39.41 9.00
CA PHE A 389 3.76 -39.47 7.56
C PHE A 389 4.37 -38.26 6.85
N LYS A 390 4.15 -37.04 7.37
CA LYS A 390 4.73 -35.82 6.77
C LYS A 390 6.27 -35.89 6.71
N ARG A 391 6.89 -36.47 7.75
CA ARG A 391 8.34 -36.63 7.89
C ARG A 391 8.97 -37.38 6.73
N THR A 392 8.31 -38.42 6.19
CA THR A 392 8.87 -39.18 5.06
C THR A 392 8.89 -38.34 3.78
N ILE A 393 7.86 -37.53 3.56
CA ILE A 393 7.77 -36.62 2.43
C ILE A 393 8.81 -35.49 2.56
N PHE A 394 8.97 -34.93 3.77
CA PHE A 394 9.99 -33.92 4.04
C PHE A 394 11.41 -34.45 3.81
N ALA A 395 11.71 -35.68 4.23
CA ALA A 395 13.02 -36.31 4.03
C ALA A 395 13.36 -36.52 2.54
N ALA A 396 12.34 -36.77 1.71
CA ALA A 396 12.48 -37.00 0.27
C ALA A 396 12.48 -35.70 -0.56
N ASP A 397 12.34 -34.54 0.07
CA ASP A 397 12.32 -33.26 -0.65
C ASP A 397 13.69 -32.98 -1.30
N ALA A 398 13.76 -32.93 -2.63
CA ALA A 398 15.01 -32.72 -3.36
C ALA A 398 15.47 -31.26 -3.37
N ASP A 399 14.53 -30.31 -3.29
CA ASP A 399 14.75 -28.92 -3.66
C ASP A 399 15.04 -28.01 -2.44
N SER A 400 14.59 -28.41 -1.25
CA SER A 400 14.65 -27.59 -0.04
C SER A 400 15.37 -28.30 1.11
N SER A 401 16.61 -27.91 1.39
CA SER A 401 17.31 -28.42 2.57
C SER A 401 16.65 -27.99 3.89
N LEU A 402 15.95 -26.84 3.93
CA LEU A 402 15.18 -26.42 5.10
C LEU A 402 13.98 -27.32 5.37
N THR A 403 13.38 -27.86 4.30
CA THR A 403 12.29 -28.85 4.38
C THR A 403 12.85 -30.20 4.82
N ARG A 404 13.97 -30.67 4.22
CA ARG A 404 14.63 -31.91 4.67
C ARG A 404 15.05 -31.88 6.13
N ASP A 405 15.51 -30.73 6.63
CA ASP A 405 15.90 -30.57 8.03
C ASP A 405 14.76 -30.83 9.02
N VAL A 406 13.50 -30.60 8.62
CA VAL A 406 12.33 -30.96 9.43
C VAL A 406 12.35 -32.44 9.78
N ALA A 407 12.75 -33.30 8.84
CA ALA A 407 12.73 -34.74 9.04
C ALA A 407 13.82 -35.27 10.01
N LYS A 408 14.78 -34.42 10.41
CA LYS A 408 15.80 -34.76 11.42
C LYS A 408 15.23 -34.90 12.83
N TYR A 409 14.01 -34.39 13.06
CA TYR A 409 13.33 -34.47 14.35
C TYR A 409 12.50 -35.75 14.41
N ASP A 410 12.70 -36.58 15.44
CA ASP A 410 11.95 -37.84 15.57
C ASP A 410 10.48 -37.61 15.95
N LYS A 411 10.19 -36.55 16.72
CA LYS A 411 8.84 -36.14 17.08
C LYS A 411 8.67 -34.64 16.93
N TRP A 412 7.52 -34.22 16.43
CA TRP A 412 7.16 -32.80 16.36
C TRP A 412 6.48 -32.35 17.64
N THR A 413 7.20 -31.58 18.43
CA THR A 413 6.78 -31.05 19.74
C THR A 413 7.14 -29.57 19.83
N MET A 414 6.66 -28.87 20.88
CA MET A 414 7.09 -27.48 21.14
C MET A 414 8.61 -27.34 21.23
N SER A 415 9.29 -28.32 21.85
CA SER A 415 10.75 -28.31 21.95
C SER A 415 11.41 -28.47 20.59
N ALA A 416 10.83 -29.27 19.69
CA ALA A 416 11.34 -29.42 18.31
C ALA A 416 11.18 -28.12 17.52
N ILE A 417 10.01 -27.48 17.60
CA ILE A 417 9.75 -26.18 16.95
C ILE A 417 10.72 -25.11 17.48
N ALA A 418 10.90 -25.02 18.79
CA ALA A 418 11.81 -24.07 19.41
C ALA A 418 13.28 -24.33 19.02
N LYS A 419 13.70 -25.60 18.97
CA LYS A 419 15.06 -25.97 18.55
C LYS A 419 15.29 -25.62 17.08
N ARG A 420 14.38 -25.98 16.17
CA ARG A 420 14.48 -25.62 14.75
C ARG A 420 14.49 -24.12 14.55
N GLN A 421 13.64 -23.38 15.26
CA GLN A 421 13.62 -21.91 15.19
C GLN A 421 14.99 -21.31 15.56
N LYS A 422 15.67 -21.84 16.57
CA LYS A 422 17.03 -21.39 16.92
C LYS A 422 18.04 -21.70 15.81
N GLU A 423 17.96 -22.86 15.17
CA GLU A 423 18.79 -23.21 14.01
C GLU A 423 18.52 -22.26 12.83
N LEU A 424 17.26 -21.89 12.57
CA LEU A 424 16.90 -20.90 11.56
C LEU A 424 17.44 -19.50 11.91
N ALA A 425 17.50 -19.14 13.19
CA ALA A 425 18.05 -17.86 13.64
C ALA A 425 19.57 -17.74 13.36
N GLU A 426 20.32 -18.85 13.40
CA GLU A 426 21.73 -18.87 12.97
C GLU A 426 21.87 -18.57 11.46
N ILE A 427 20.93 -19.05 10.66
CA ILE A 427 20.92 -18.79 9.21
C ILE A 427 20.44 -17.35 8.92
N ALA A 428 19.56 -16.80 9.75
CA ALA A 428 18.99 -15.47 9.56
C ALA A 428 20.06 -14.36 9.53
N VAL A 429 21.08 -14.44 10.38
CA VAL A 429 22.18 -13.46 10.37
C VAL A 429 23.02 -13.51 9.09
N VAL A 430 23.05 -14.65 8.40
CA VAL A 430 23.69 -14.82 7.09
C VAL A 430 22.78 -14.35 5.96
N ALA A 431 21.47 -14.59 6.07
CA ALA A 431 20.47 -14.19 5.07
C ALA A 431 20.31 -12.67 4.99
N TRP A 432 20.39 -11.97 6.13
CA TRP A 432 20.25 -10.52 6.21
C TRP A 432 21.44 -9.90 6.92
N PRO A 433 22.66 -9.90 6.33
CA PRO A 433 23.89 -9.49 7.02
C PRO A 433 23.93 -7.99 7.29
N LEU A 434 24.48 -7.60 8.45
CA LEU A 434 24.61 -6.17 8.81
C LEU A 434 25.66 -5.43 7.97
N LYS A 435 26.73 -6.11 7.54
CA LYS A 435 27.89 -5.52 6.84
C LYS A 435 27.80 -5.68 5.32
#